data_AF-A0A2R6CS04-F1
#
_entry.id   AF-A0A2R6CS04-F1
#
_cell.length_a   1.000
_cell.length_b   1.000
_cell.length_c   1.000
_cell.angle_alpha   90.00
_cell.angle_beta   90.00
_cell.angle_gamma   90.00
#
_symmetry.space_group_name_H-M   'P 1'
#
loop_
_entity.id
_entity.type
_entity.pdbx_description
1 polymer ?
#
loop_
_entity_poly.entity_id
_entity_poly.type
_entity_poly.pdbx_seq_one_letter_code
_entity_poly.pdbx_strand_id
1 'polypeptide(L)'
;MIYITRGLVDTLLRLASEADPDSTTIPLSVSQAADLPETNLGDETPVFTHFYMPNEGDALNAVFGIDLKTPAGQTPGVFVSHPVSELRVTKRDELREVVFVAVPPWDEDSFKAFDRKGQVQELSILDIEPPEESHLVE
;
A
#
# COMPACT_ATOMS: atom_id res chain seq x y z
N MET A 1 -4.50 -7.36 -13.03
CA MET A 1 -4.61 -5.90 -12.88
C MET A 1 -4.86 -5.59 -11.41
N ILE A 2 -4.10 -4.66 -10.84
CA ILE A 2 -4.23 -4.16 -9.47
C ILE A 2 -4.81 -2.74 -9.53
N TYR A 3 -5.68 -2.40 -8.58
CA TYR A 3 -6.31 -1.07 -8.48
C TYR A 3 -5.93 -0.39 -7.17
N ILE A 4 -5.58 0.89 -7.24
CA ILE A 4 -5.25 1.73 -6.08
C ILE A 4 -5.83 3.13 -6.28
N THR A 5 -6.26 3.81 -5.22
CA THR A 5 -6.74 5.20 -5.34
C THR A 5 -5.57 6.18 -5.45
N ARG A 6 -5.75 7.26 -6.22
CA ARG A 6 -4.75 8.34 -6.38
C ARG A 6 -4.35 8.93 -5.03
N GLY A 7 -5.33 9.24 -4.17
CA GLY A 7 -5.07 9.80 -2.84
C GLY A 7 -4.19 8.90 -1.95
N LEU A 8 -4.32 7.57 -2.08
CA LEU A 8 -3.43 6.63 -1.38
C LEU A 8 -2.01 6.68 -1.95
N VAL A 9 -1.85 6.66 -3.28
CA VAL A 9 -0.53 6.76 -3.94
C VAL A 9 0.19 8.02 -3.51
N ASP A 10 -0.46 9.18 -3.62
CA ASP A 10 0.12 10.48 -3.27
C ASP A 10 0.56 10.50 -1.80
N THR A 11 -0.25 9.92 -0.91
CA THR A 11 0.08 9.83 0.51
C THR A 11 1.30 8.94 0.76
N LEU A 12 1.38 7.76 0.11
CA LEU A 12 2.51 6.84 0.28
C LEU A 12 3.82 7.45 -0.24
N LEU A 13 3.77 8.12 -1.39
CA LEU A 13 4.92 8.82 -1.97
C LEU A 13 5.40 9.96 -1.07
N ARG A 14 4.48 10.75 -0.52
CA ARG A 14 4.80 11.80 0.46
C ARG A 14 5.47 11.22 1.70
N LEU A 15 4.90 10.16 2.29
CA LEU A 15 5.47 9.49 3.46
C LEU A 15 6.87 8.91 3.19
N ALA A 16 7.09 8.36 1.99
CA ALA A 16 8.40 7.87 1.59
C ALA A 16 9.43 8.99 1.45
N SER A 17 9.04 10.12 0.84
CA SER A 17 9.90 11.30 0.73
C SER A 17 10.22 11.94 2.08
N GLU A 18 9.29 11.90 3.04
CA GLU A 18 9.49 12.41 4.40
C GLU A 18 10.41 11.49 5.23
N ALA A 19 10.39 10.18 4.96
CA ALA A 19 11.22 9.20 5.65
C ALA A 19 12.66 9.12 5.10
N ASP A 20 12.92 9.58 3.88
CA ASP A 20 14.25 9.57 3.26
C ASP A 20 15.30 10.21 4.19
N PRO A 21 16.43 9.52 4.49
CA PRO A 21 16.99 8.33 3.81
C PRO A 21 16.60 6.97 4.42
N ASP A 22 15.68 6.93 5.38
CA ASP A 22 15.19 5.70 6.00
C ASP A 22 14.11 5.02 5.14
N SER A 23 14.10 3.68 5.15
CA SER A 23 13.06 2.89 4.48
C SER A 23 11.80 2.79 5.34
N THR A 24 10.62 2.82 4.72
CA THR A 24 9.33 2.58 5.39
C THR A 24 8.62 1.36 4.82
N THR A 25 7.88 0.65 5.68
CA THR A 25 7.00 -0.46 5.31
C THR A 25 5.62 -0.22 5.89
N ILE A 26 4.61 -0.15 5.03
CA ILE A 26 3.25 0.26 5.41
C ILE A 26 2.23 -0.80 4.94
N PRO A 27 1.51 -1.48 5.85
CA PRO A 27 0.44 -2.40 5.48
C PRO A 27 -0.72 -1.67 4.79
N LEU A 28 -1.21 -2.24 3.68
CA LEU A 28 -2.31 -1.68 2.90
C LEU A 28 -3.53 -2.61 2.89
N SER A 29 -4.70 -1.99 2.89
CA SER A 29 -6.01 -2.66 2.87
C SER A 29 -6.77 -2.31 1.61
N VAL A 30 -7.79 -3.12 1.32
CA VAL A 30 -8.68 -2.92 0.18
C VAL A 30 -10.10 -2.65 0.61
N SER A 31 -10.82 -1.88 -0.21
CA SER A 31 -12.28 -1.82 -0.22
C SER A 31 -12.80 -2.56 -1.46
N GLN A 32 -14.03 -3.05 -1.42
CA GLN A 32 -14.69 -3.54 -2.63
C GLN A 32 -15.10 -2.34 -3.51
N ALA A 33 -15.06 -2.51 -4.82
CA ALA A 33 -15.46 -1.47 -5.76
C ALA A 33 -16.91 -0.99 -5.56
N ALA A 34 -17.79 -1.86 -5.05
CA ALA A 34 -19.16 -1.50 -4.68
C ALA A 34 -19.25 -0.47 -3.54
N ASP A 35 -18.25 -0.43 -2.66
CA ASP A 35 -18.19 0.51 -1.54
C ASP A 35 -17.58 1.86 -1.96
N LEU A 36 -17.15 2.00 -3.21
CA LEU A 36 -16.48 3.19 -3.73
C LEU A 36 -17.41 3.98 -4.65
N PRO A 37 -17.39 5.32 -4.56
CA PRO A 37 -18.15 6.14 -5.48
C PRO A 37 -17.60 5.99 -6.90
N GLU A 38 -18.52 5.89 -7.87
CA GLU A 38 -18.23 6.12 -9.29
C GLU A 38 -17.13 5.24 -9.91
N THR A 39 -17.15 3.93 -9.64
CA THR A 39 -16.25 2.98 -10.33
C THR A 39 -16.97 2.27 -11.49
N ASN A 40 -16.25 2.00 -12.58
CA ASN A 40 -16.73 1.12 -13.67
C ASN A 40 -16.18 -0.31 -13.52
N LEU A 41 -15.84 -0.71 -12.29
CA LEU A 41 -15.32 -2.03 -11.95
C LEU A 41 -16.46 -2.94 -11.51
N GLY A 42 -16.27 -4.25 -11.56
CA GLY A 42 -17.24 -5.18 -10.98
C GLY A 42 -17.26 -5.03 -9.45
N ASP A 43 -18.44 -5.09 -8.84
CA ASP A 43 -18.68 -4.84 -7.42
C ASP A 43 -17.66 -5.49 -6.46
N GLU A 44 -17.29 -6.74 -6.71
CA GLU A 44 -16.34 -7.52 -5.88
C GLU A 44 -14.86 -7.22 -6.17
N THR A 45 -14.56 -6.29 -7.07
CA THR A 45 -13.17 -5.95 -7.45
C THR A 45 -12.46 -5.27 -6.28
N PRO A 46 -11.33 -5.80 -5.80
CA PRO A 46 -10.59 -5.19 -4.71
C PRO A 46 -9.82 -3.95 -5.19
N VAL A 47 -9.93 -2.86 -4.43
CA VAL A 47 -9.21 -1.60 -4.68
C VAL A 47 -8.46 -1.20 -3.41
N PHE A 48 -7.16 -0.96 -3.52
CA PHE A 48 -6.35 -0.44 -2.41
C PHE A 48 -6.72 1.03 -2.13
N THR A 49 -7.21 1.30 -0.92
CA THR A 49 -7.83 2.58 -0.58
C THR A 49 -7.24 3.23 0.66
N HIS A 50 -6.73 2.43 1.59
CA HIS A 50 -6.23 2.92 2.87
C HIS A 50 -5.06 2.08 3.38
N PHE A 51 -4.38 2.63 4.38
CA PHE A 51 -3.28 1.98 5.08
C PHE A 51 -3.49 2.07 6.59
N TYR A 52 -2.77 1.23 7.33
CA TYR A 52 -2.69 1.32 8.79
C TYR A 52 -1.29 1.76 9.20
N MET A 53 -1.19 2.78 10.05
CA MET A 53 0.09 3.14 10.66
C MET A 53 0.42 2.19 11.82
N PRO A 54 1.61 1.57 11.85
CA PRO A 54 2.10 0.92 13.05
C PRO A 54 2.34 2.00 14.13
N ASN A 55 1.85 1.78 15.36
CA ASN A 55 2.11 2.69 16.47
C ASN A 55 3.60 2.65 16.86
N GLU A 56 4.16 3.77 17.34
CA GLU A 56 5.59 3.95 17.69
C GLU A 56 6.17 2.89 18.68
N GLY A 57 5.32 2.14 19.40
CA GLY A 57 5.73 1.03 20.27
C GLY A 57 6.02 -0.31 19.56
N ASP A 58 5.69 -0.43 18.27
CA ASP A 58 5.83 -1.66 17.47
C ASP A 58 7.12 -1.68 16.61
N ALA A 59 7.99 -0.66 16.73
CA ALA A 59 9.25 -0.51 15.99
C ALA A 59 10.28 -1.65 16.22
N LEU A 60 10.03 -2.57 17.16
CA LEU A 60 10.83 -3.77 17.39
C LEU A 60 10.26 -5.04 16.73
N ASN A 61 8.98 -5.06 16.33
CA ASN A 61 8.35 -6.20 15.66
C ASN A 61 8.58 -6.22 14.14
N ALA A 62 9.13 -5.15 13.56
CA ALA A 62 9.47 -5.05 12.15
C ALA A 62 10.54 -6.06 11.68
N VAL A 63 11.26 -6.72 12.59
CA VAL A 63 12.23 -7.79 12.26
C VAL A 63 11.53 -9.13 12.01
N PHE A 64 10.28 -9.29 12.46
CA PHE A 64 9.50 -10.52 12.31
C PHE A 64 8.11 -10.24 11.73
N GLY A 65 8.01 -9.44 10.66
CA GLY A 65 6.95 -9.48 9.61
C GLY A 65 5.48 -9.71 9.98
N ILE A 66 5.09 -9.60 11.24
CA ILE A 66 3.81 -10.03 11.78
C ILE A 66 3.40 -8.96 12.78
N ASP A 67 2.85 -7.88 12.24
CA ASP A 67 2.02 -6.97 13.01
C ASP A 67 0.73 -7.73 13.38
N LEU A 68 0.59 -8.09 14.66
CA LEU A 68 -0.53 -8.87 15.20
C LEU A 68 -1.80 -8.03 15.46
N LYS A 69 -1.79 -6.74 15.13
CA LYS A 69 -2.98 -5.86 15.23
C LYS A 69 -3.69 -5.69 13.90
N THR A 70 -2.96 -5.91 12.80
CA THR A 70 -3.55 -6.01 11.48
C THR A 70 -4.50 -7.22 11.45
N PRO A 71 -5.81 -7.04 11.21
CA PRO A 71 -6.74 -8.16 11.16
C PRO A 71 -6.26 -9.18 10.12
N ALA A 72 -5.97 -10.41 10.57
CA ALA A 72 -5.52 -11.48 9.70
C ALA A 72 -6.54 -11.67 8.56
N GLY A 73 -6.11 -11.43 7.32
CA GLY A 73 -6.96 -11.53 6.13
C GLY A 73 -7.51 -10.22 5.55
N GLN A 74 -7.23 -9.04 6.12
CA GLN A 74 -7.75 -7.76 5.59
C GLN A 74 -6.73 -6.89 4.83
N THR A 75 -5.43 -7.20 4.91
CA THR A 75 -4.36 -6.42 4.25
C THR A 75 -3.66 -7.26 3.18
N PRO A 76 -4.22 -7.33 1.96
CA PRO A 76 -3.66 -8.14 0.88
C PRO A 76 -2.35 -7.56 0.33
N GLY A 77 -1.97 -6.33 0.71
CA GLY A 77 -0.76 -5.72 0.21
C GLY A 77 0.03 -4.91 1.23
N VAL A 78 1.24 -4.52 0.82
CA VAL A 78 2.17 -3.71 1.59
C VAL A 78 2.88 -2.73 0.68
N PHE A 79 3.19 -1.54 1.19
CA PHE A 79 4.06 -0.58 0.54
C PHE A 79 5.46 -0.60 1.16
N VAL A 80 6.49 -0.49 0.33
CA VAL A 80 7.90 -0.44 0.74
C VAL A 80 8.61 0.71 0.02
N SER A 81 9.31 1.57 0.75
CA SER A 81 10.20 2.57 0.16
C SER A 81 11.65 2.09 0.13
N HIS A 82 12.33 2.29 -1.00
CA HIS A 82 13.74 1.95 -1.17
C HIS A 82 14.58 3.21 -1.50
N PRO A 83 15.04 3.96 -0.48
CA PRO A 83 15.77 5.22 -0.68
C PRO A 83 17.19 5.06 -1.25
N VAL A 84 17.82 3.87 -1.14
CA VAL A 84 19.27 3.70 -1.43
C VAL A 84 19.63 2.69 -2.54
N SER A 85 18.70 1.98 -3.19
CA SER A 85 19.03 1.07 -4.33
C SER A 85 17.83 0.52 -5.11
N GLU A 86 18.14 0.05 -6.34
CA GLU A 86 17.29 -0.45 -7.44
C GLU A 86 15.90 -0.97 -7.08
N LEU A 87 14.89 -0.63 -7.90
CA LEU A 87 13.53 -1.18 -7.97
C LEU A 87 13.51 -2.74 -8.02
N ARG A 88 13.78 -3.40 -6.90
CA ARG A 88 13.80 -4.85 -6.76
C ARG A 88 13.28 -5.24 -5.38
N VAL A 89 12.40 -6.23 -5.36
CA VAL A 89 11.96 -6.90 -4.14
C VAL A 89 13.15 -7.61 -3.51
N THR A 90 13.46 -7.33 -2.25
CA THR A 90 14.51 -8.02 -1.50
C THR A 90 13.92 -9.20 -0.73
N LYS A 91 14.76 -10.17 -0.35
CA LYS A 91 14.35 -11.33 0.47
C LYS A 91 13.72 -10.97 1.84
N ARG A 92 13.78 -9.70 2.25
CA ARG A 92 13.13 -9.21 3.49
C ARG A 92 11.67 -8.80 3.28
N ASP A 93 11.21 -8.73 2.03
CA ASP A 93 9.87 -8.31 1.63
C ASP A 93 8.88 -9.50 1.49
N GLU A 94 9.20 -10.65 2.07
CA GLU A 94 8.35 -11.85 1.96
C GLU A 94 7.00 -11.66 2.67
N LEU A 95 5.82 -11.92 2.13
CA LEU A 95 5.30 -12.08 0.77
C LEU A 95 3.78 -11.79 0.91
N ARG A 96 3.39 -10.52 0.89
CA ARG A 96 1.96 -10.17 0.73
C ARG A 96 1.53 -10.49 -0.71
N GLU A 97 0.23 -10.62 -0.96
CA GLU A 97 -0.26 -10.93 -2.30
C GLU A 97 0.17 -9.88 -3.32
N VAL A 98 0.24 -8.61 -2.88
CA VAL A 98 0.70 -7.46 -3.66
C VAL A 98 1.71 -6.65 -2.87
N VAL A 99 2.85 -6.31 -3.49
CA VAL A 99 3.86 -5.42 -2.90
C VAL A 99 3.99 -4.17 -3.78
N PHE A 100 3.77 -3.01 -3.20
CA PHE A 100 4.00 -1.72 -3.85
C PHE A 100 5.37 -1.20 -3.45
N VAL A 101 6.16 -0.77 -4.44
CA VAL A 101 7.51 -0.25 -4.23
C VAL A 101 7.60 1.14 -4.80
N ALA A 102 8.15 2.08 -4.02
CA ALA A 102 8.58 3.39 -4.52
C ALA A 102 10.07 3.62 -4.29
N VAL A 103 10.67 4.41 -5.18
CA VAL A 103 12.05 4.90 -5.12
C VAL A 103 12.09 6.40 -5.40
N PRO A 104 13.18 7.12 -5.05
CA PRO A 104 13.38 8.49 -5.51
C PRO A 104 13.29 8.60 -7.04
N PRO A 105 12.72 9.69 -7.60
CA PRO A 105 12.36 10.95 -6.92
C PRO A 105 10.95 10.99 -6.31
N TRP A 106 10.34 9.85 -5.99
CA TRP A 106 9.06 9.74 -5.27
C TRP A 106 7.86 10.27 -6.06
N ASP A 107 7.86 9.98 -7.36
CA ASP A 107 6.78 10.28 -8.29
C ASP A 107 6.06 9.00 -8.75
N GLU A 108 4.98 9.17 -9.52
CA GLU A 108 4.13 8.07 -10.00
C GLU A 108 4.90 7.08 -10.91
N ASP A 109 5.84 7.54 -11.75
CA ASP A 109 6.64 6.67 -12.61
C ASP A 109 7.63 5.80 -11.81
N SER A 110 7.95 6.25 -10.59
CA SER A 110 8.82 5.57 -9.63
C SER A 110 8.05 4.64 -8.68
N PHE A 111 6.75 4.46 -8.88
CA PHE A 111 5.87 3.59 -8.08
C PHE A 111 5.40 2.37 -8.88
N LYS A 112 5.60 1.14 -8.36
CA LYS A 112 5.21 -0.10 -9.05
C LYS A 112 4.63 -1.16 -8.12
N ALA A 113 3.71 -1.96 -8.66
CA ALA A 113 3.16 -3.13 -7.98
C ALA A 113 3.87 -4.42 -8.44
N PHE A 114 4.10 -5.34 -7.50
CA PHE A 114 4.75 -6.62 -7.72
C PHE A 114 3.91 -7.74 -7.09
N ASP A 115 3.91 -8.91 -7.73
CA ASP A 115 3.36 -10.13 -7.13
C ASP A 115 4.35 -10.78 -6.15
N ARG A 116 3.90 -11.88 -5.52
CA ARG A 116 4.73 -12.69 -4.62
C ARG A 116 6.00 -13.29 -5.27
N LYS A 117 6.12 -13.26 -6.59
CA LYS A 117 7.28 -13.77 -7.34
C LYS A 117 8.21 -12.63 -7.77
N GLY A 118 7.92 -11.38 -7.38
CA GLY A 118 8.65 -10.20 -7.78
C GLY A 118 8.39 -9.79 -9.23
N GLN A 119 7.30 -10.27 -9.85
CA GLN A 119 6.93 -9.88 -11.20
C GLN A 119 6.07 -8.61 -11.15
N VAL A 120 6.43 -7.63 -11.96
CA VAL A 120 5.65 -6.39 -12.12
C VAL A 120 4.22 -6.74 -12.52
N GLN A 121 3.26 -6.17 -11.80
CA GLN A 121 1.84 -6.27 -12.08
C GLN A 121 1.35 -5.00 -12.77
N GLU A 122 0.39 -5.16 -13.69
CA GLU A 122 -0.34 -4.01 -14.24
C GLU A 122 -1.10 -3.29 -13.12
N LEU A 123 -0.81 -2.01 -12.96
CA LEU A 123 -1.38 -1.12 -11.95
C LEU A 123 -2.27 -0.08 -12.63
N SER A 124 -3.47 0.10 -12.11
CA SER A 124 -4.38 1.18 -12.48
C SER A 124 -4.63 2.07 -11.27
N ILE A 125 -4.32 3.36 -11.42
CA ILE A 125 -4.56 4.38 -10.40
C ILE A 125 -5.92 5.00 -10.67
N LEU A 126 -6.85 4.81 -9.74
CA LEU A 126 -8.21 5.33 -9.81
C LEU A 126 -8.24 6.73 -9.19
N ASP A 127 -8.66 7.70 -9.98
CA ASP A 127 -8.87 9.07 -9.53
C ASP A 127 -10.27 9.20 -8.90
N ILE A 128 -10.42 8.56 -7.74
CA ILE A 128 -11.65 8.52 -6.94
C ILE A 128 -11.32 8.88 -5.50
N GLU A 129 -12.20 9.62 -4.85
CA GLU A 129 -12.08 9.89 -3.42
C GLU A 129 -12.41 8.62 -2.62
N PRO A 130 -11.68 8.35 -1.51
CA PRO A 130 -12.04 7.27 -0.61
C PRO A 130 -13.46 7.51 -0.05
N PRO A 131 -14.21 6.45 0.30
CA PRO A 131 -15.53 6.61 0.87
C PRO A 131 -15.40 7.41 2.17
N GLU A 132 -16.32 8.34 2.41
CA GLU A 132 -16.35 9.06 3.69
C GLU A 132 -16.53 8.03 4.80
N GLU A 133 -15.50 7.83 5.64
CA GLU A 133 -15.68 7.10 6.88
C GLU A 133 -16.72 7.87 7.69
N SER A 134 -17.93 7.30 7.78
CA SER A 134 -18.96 7.80 8.68
C SER A 134 -18.43 7.65 10.09
N HIS A 135 -17.73 8.67 10.59
CA HIS A 135 -17.28 8.77 11.96
C HIS A 135 -18.55 8.78 12.82
N LEU A 136 -18.96 7.60 13.29
CA LEU A 136 -20.04 7.45 14.24
C LEU A 136 -19.50 7.96 15.58
N VAL A 137 -19.67 9.26 15.79
CA VAL A 137 -19.49 9.90 17.09
C VAL A 137 -20.72 9.55 17.93
N GLU A 138 -20.54 8.67 18.92
CA GLU A 138 -21.40 8.58 20.10
C GLU A 138 -20.85 9.48 21.22
#